data_AF-A0A956ITS9-F1
#
_entry.id   AF-A0A956ITS9-F1
#
_cell.length_a   1.000
_cell.length_b   1.000
_cell.length_c   1.000
_cell.angle_alpha   90.00
_cell.angle_beta   90.00
_cell.angle_gamma   90.00
#
_symmetry.space_group_name_H-M   'P 1'
#
loop_
_entity.id
_entity.type
_entity.pdbx_description
1 polymer ?
#
loop_
_entity_poly.entity_id
_entity_poly.type
_entity_poly.pdbx_seq_one_letter_code
_entity_poly.pdbx_strand_id
1 'polypeptide(L)'
;GHAAIEGEAPTASFDEWVLPPAKQVIEKNLFRALHRLLLAEAAEGVSDPGAPARALAHFGGLRDRLAGRNTPGIAIIEDMLADPATIDVEELGRQLAIAFAKRTRAYASAALDDGAIGTPSGYKGAIEGRTYLALVLPAMVRALGDAGLDAAAIQASWDDYADAVRTGDDIDRASALSEELVQWLCAYQATLGIAACTGSDDEPSA
;
A
#
# COMPACT_ATOMS: atom_id res chain seq x y z
N GLY A 1 11.28 -36.86 -17.97
CA GLY A 1 11.66 -38.04 -17.19
C GLY A 1 10.72 -38.16 -16.03
N HIS A 2 9.83 -39.14 -16.05
CA HIS A 2 8.94 -39.51 -14.96
C HIS A 2 9.52 -40.76 -14.30
N ALA A 3 9.98 -40.62 -13.05
CA ALA A 3 10.31 -41.75 -12.15
C ALA A 3 10.55 -41.21 -10.73
N ALA A 4 9.49 -40.73 -10.10
CA ALA A 4 9.24 -40.54 -8.66
C ALA A 4 7.84 -39.90 -8.65
N ILE A 5 6.81 -40.37 -7.95
CA ILE A 5 6.72 -40.58 -6.51
C ILE A 5 5.55 -41.57 -6.33
N GLU A 6 5.83 -42.87 -6.20
CA GLU A 6 4.89 -43.80 -5.55
C GLU A 6 5.15 -43.68 -4.05
N GLY A 7 4.31 -42.87 -3.40
CA GLY A 7 4.33 -42.52 -2.00
C GLY A 7 3.34 -41.37 -1.81
N GLU A 8 2.59 -41.36 -0.71
CA GLU A 8 1.77 -40.20 -0.35
C GLU A 8 2.71 -38.98 -0.38
N ALA A 9 2.42 -38.00 -1.25
CA ALA A 9 3.23 -36.80 -1.32
C ALA A 9 3.33 -36.27 0.11
N PRO A 10 4.54 -36.02 0.65
CA PRO A 10 4.63 -35.42 1.97
C PRO A 10 3.72 -34.20 1.94
N THR A 11 2.80 -34.11 2.89
CA THR A 11 2.04 -32.88 3.12
C THR A 11 3.08 -31.83 3.46
N ALA A 12 3.59 -31.15 2.44
CA ALA A 12 4.51 -30.05 2.60
C ALA A 12 3.70 -28.96 3.31
N SER A 13 3.69 -28.97 4.64
CA SER A 13 3.14 -27.89 5.42
C SER A 13 4.00 -26.69 5.13
N PHE A 14 3.45 -25.73 4.40
CA PHE A 14 4.11 -24.46 4.17
C PHE A 14 4.27 -23.73 5.50
N ASP A 15 5.44 -23.15 5.75
CA ASP A 15 5.64 -22.31 6.93
C ASP A 15 4.84 -21.02 6.77
N GLU A 16 3.77 -20.89 7.55
CA GLU A 16 2.84 -19.76 7.54
C GLU A 16 3.47 -18.45 8.03
N TRP A 17 4.60 -18.53 8.76
CA TRP A 17 5.36 -17.36 9.19
C TRP A 17 6.29 -16.83 8.11
N VAL A 18 6.57 -17.62 7.08
CA VAL A 18 7.55 -17.29 6.03
C VAL A 18 6.88 -17.05 4.70
N LEU A 19 6.10 -18.02 4.20
CA LEU A 19 5.62 -17.99 2.82
C LEU A 19 4.56 -16.90 2.58
N PRO A 20 3.49 -16.78 3.39
CA PRO A 20 2.48 -15.73 3.19
C PRO A 20 3.05 -14.30 3.28
N PRO A 21 3.87 -13.92 4.28
CA PRO A 21 4.50 -12.60 4.31
C PRO A 21 5.42 -12.34 3.10
N ALA A 22 6.24 -13.32 2.68
CA ALA A 22 7.10 -13.17 1.52
C ALA A 22 6.31 -12.93 0.22
N LYS A 23 5.15 -13.60 0.06
CA LYS A 23 4.23 -13.35 -1.06
C LYS A 23 3.74 -11.89 -1.07
N GLN A 24 3.42 -11.31 0.09
CA GLN A 24 3.01 -9.90 0.17
C GLN A 24 4.13 -8.98 -0.29
N VAL A 25 5.37 -9.21 0.15
CA VAL A 25 6.52 -8.41 -0.28
C VAL A 25 6.70 -8.47 -1.81
N ILE A 26 6.64 -9.66 -2.41
CA ILE A 26 6.79 -9.82 -3.87
C ILE A 26 5.66 -9.11 -4.63
N GLU A 27 4.42 -9.39 -4.26
CA GLU A 27 3.24 -8.85 -4.96
C GLU A 27 3.17 -7.32 -4.84
N LYS A 28 3.36 -6.76 -3.64
CA LYS A 28 3.22 -5.30 -3.47
C LYS A 28 4.42 -4.53 -4.02
N ASN A 29 5.60 -5.15 -4.12
CA ASN A 29 6.72 -4.57 -4.87
C ASN A 29 6.43 -4.48 -6.38
N LEU A 30 5.68 -5.43 -6.95
CA LEU A 30 5.18 -5.29 -8.32
C LEU A 30 4.26 -4.08 -8.45
N PHE A 31 3.33 -3.87 -7.51
CA PHE A 31 2.48 -2.67 -7.52
C PHE A 31 3.30 -1.38 -7.40
N ARG A 32 4.37 -1.39 -6.61
CA ARG A 32 5.31 -0.26 -6.53
C ARG A 32 6.06 0.00 -7.83
N ALA A 33 6.45 -1.04 -8.56
CA ALA A 33 7.04 -0.88 -9.89
C ALA A 33 6.01 -0.28 -10.86
N LEU A 34 4.80 -0.83 -10.91
CA LEU A 34 3.71 -0.33 -11.76
C LEU A 34 3.36 1.13 -11.45
N HIS A 35 3.27 1.50 -10.17
CA HIS A 35 2.97 2.87 -9.75
C HIS A 35 4.02 3.86 -10.27
N ARG A 36 5.30 3.52 -10.18
CA ARG A 36 6.39 4.38 -10.65
C ARG A 36 6.42 4.48 -12.17
N LEU A 37 6.25 3.34 -12.86
CA LEU A 37 6.20 3.32 -14.33
C LEU A 37 5.01 4.13 -14.84
N LEU A 38 3.84 3.99 -14.22
CA LEU A 38 2.66 4.77 -14.54
C LEU A 38 2.96 6.28 -14.47
N LEU A 39 3.45 6.77 -13.32
CA LEU A 39 3.74 8.19 -13.15
C LEU A 39 4.85 8.70 -14.09
N ALA A 40 5.87 7.88 -14.35
CA ALA A 40 6.94 8.24 -15.28
C ALA A 40 6.41 8.36 -16.72
N GLU A 41 5.62 7.39 -17.18
CA GLU A 41 5.03 7.39 -18.52
C GLU A 41 4.01 8.53 -18.67
N ALA A 42 3.20 8.80 -17.64
CA ALA A 42 2.28 9.94 -17.64
C ALA A 42 3.03 11.27 -17.80
N ALA A 43 4.17 11.44 -17.12
CA ALA A 43 5.00 12.65 -17.23
C ALA A 43 5.60 12.86 -18.63
N GLU A 44 5.79 11.80 -19.40
CA GLU A 44 6.29 11.87 -20.78
C GLU A 44 5.18 12.15 -21.82
N GLY A 45 3.90 12.21 -21.41
CA GLY A 45 2.75 12.25 -22.32
C GLY A 45 2.75 13.40 -23.35
N VAL A 46 3.40 14.53 -23.04
CA VAL A 46 3.55 15.67 -23.97
C VAL A 46 4.63 15.40 -25.02
N SER A 47 5.67 14.63 -24.68
CA SER A 47 6.84 14.37 -25.51
C SER A 47 6.72 13.08 -26.32
N ASP A 48 6.00 12.08 -25.80
CA ASP A 48 5.75 10.80 -26.45
C ASP A 48 4.25 10.49 -26.50
N PRO A 49 3.63 10.58 -27.70
CA PRO A 49 2.21 10.26 -27.88
C PRO A 49 1.81 8.84 -27.47
N GLY A 50 2.76 7.90 -27.39
CA GLY A 50 2.52 6.53 -26.93
C GLY A 50 2.58 6.35 -25.41
N ALA A 51 3.15 7.31 -24.67
CA ALA A 51 3.33 7.19 -23.23
C ALA A 51 2.02 7.09 -22.43
N PRO A 52 0.94 7.84 -22.75
CA PRO A 52 -0.33 7.72 -22.03
C PRO A 52 -0.98 6.34 -22.16
N ALA A 53 -0.85 5.69 -23.34
CA ALA A 53 -1.33 4.33 -23.52
C ALA A 53 -0.55 3.30 -22.68
N ARG A 54 0.77 3.49 -22.52
CA ARG A 54 1.59 2.65 -21.63
C ARG A 54 1.26 2.90 -20.16
N ALA A 55 1.07 4.16 -19.77
CA ALA A 55 0.61 4.53 -18.44
C ALA A 55 -0.74 3.87 -18.12
N LEU A 56 -1.68 3.87 -19.06
CA LEU A 56 -2.99 3.21 -18.91
C LEU A 56 -2.83 1.69 -18.74
N ALA A 57 -1.93 1.05 -19.49
CA ALA A 57 -1.63 -0.37 -19.31
C ALA A 57 -1.05 -0.66 -17.91
N HIS A 58 -0.17 0.19 -17.38
CA HIS A 58 0.33 0.08 -16.01
C HIS A 58 -0.76 0.32 -14.97
N PHE A 59 -1.67 1.28 -15.22
CA PHE A 59 -2.83 1.53 -14.38
C PHE A 59 -3.77 0.32 -14.31
N GLY A 60 -3.93 -0.43 -15.40
CA GLY A 60 -4.69 -1.68 -15.40
C GLY A 60 -4.24 -2.69 -14.33
N GLY A 61 -2.95 -2.73 -14.00
CA GLY A 61 -2.41 -3.57 -12.92
C GLY A 61 -2.62 -3.02 -11.50
N LEU A 62 -3.06 -1.76 -11.37
CA LEU A 62 -3.33 -1.08 -10.10
C LEU A 62 -4.81 -0.76 -9.89
N ARG A 63 -5.64 -0.80 -10.93
CA ARG A 63 -7.05 -0.40 -10.92
C ARG A 63 -7.82 -1.01 -9.76
N ASP A 64 -7.71 -2.32 -9.56
CA ASP A 64 -8.39 -3.03 -8.46
C ASP A 64 -7.89 -2.65 -7.07
N ARG A 65 -6.79 -1.92 -6.95
CA ARG A 65 -6.32 -1.39 -5.67
C ARG A 65 -7.08 -0.12 -5.28
N LEU A 66 -7.68 0.59 -6.24
CA LEU A 66 -8.52 1.76 -5.99
C LEU A 66 -9.96 1.38 -5.67
N ALA A 67 -10.46 0.26 -6.20
CA ALA A 67 -11.83 -0.19 -5.98
C ALA A 67 -12.17 -0.32 -4.47
N GLY A 68 -13.30 0.26 -4.08
CA GLY A 68 -13.82 0.27 -2.71
C GLY A 68 -12.99 1.09 -1.72
N ARG A 69 -12.15 2.01 -2.20
CA ARG A 69 -11.36 2.96 -1.40
C ARG A 69 -11.31 4.33 -2.08
N ASN A 70 -11.22 4.35 -3.40
CA ASN A 70 -11.29 5.49 -4.30
C ASN A 70 -11.82 5.08 -5.69
N THR A 71 -12.97 4.39 -5.73
CA THR A 71 -13.60 3.95 -6.99
C THR A 71 -13.83 5.11 -7.98
N PRO A 72 -14.29 6.31 -7.57
CA PRO A 72 -14.44 7.44 -8.50
C PRO A 72 -13.12 7.86 -9.14
N GLY A 73 -11.99 7.75 -8.42
CA GLY A 73 -10.66 8.03 -8.95
C GLY A 73 -10.24 7.16 -10.14
N ILE A 74 -10.86 5.98 -10.32
CA ILE A 74 -10.60 5.13 -11.49
C ILE A 74 -11.00 5.85 -12.78
N ALA A 75 -12.21 6.41 -12.83
CA ALA A 75 -12.68 7.13 -14.01
C ALA A 75 -11.85 8.39 -14.27
N ILE A 76 -11.49 9.13 -13.22
CA ILE A 76 -10.63 10.32 -13.32
C ILE A 76 -9.28 9.98 -13.97
N ILE A 77 -8.63 8.88 -13.53
CA ILE A 77 -7.34 8.46 -14.10
C ILE A 77 -7.52 7.97 -15.55
N GLU A 78 -8.57 7.20 -15.84
CA GLU A 78 -8.83 6.69 -17.18
C GLU A 78 -9.09 7.84 -18.18
N ASP A 79 -9.89 8.83 -17.79
CA ASP A 79 -10.18 10.02 -18.60
C ASP A 79 -8.91 10.86 -18.82
N MET A 80 -8.13 11.08 -17.77
CA MET A 80 -6.88 11.85 -17.83
C MET A 80 -5.84 11.19 -18.75
N LEU A 81 -5.74 9.86 -18.74
CA LEU A 81 -4.80 9.13 -19.60
C LEU A 81 -5.31 8.95 -21.03
N ALA A 82 -6.58 9.22 -21.31
CA ALA A 82 -7.15 9.16 -22.65
C ALA A 82 -6.79 10.38 -23.52
N ASP A 83 -6.56 11.55 -22.90
CA ASP A 83 -6.14 12.77 -23.58
C ASP A 83 -4.80 13.30 -23.01
N PRO A 84 -3.68 13.22 -23.77
CA PRO A 84 -2.38 13.72 -23.33
C PRO A 84 -2.38 15.20 -22.89
N ALA A 85 -3.26 16.03 -23.45
CA ALA A 85 -3.36 17.44 -23.09
C ALA A 85 -3.94 17.67 -21.69
N THR A 86 -4.56 16.65 -21.10
CA THR A 86 -5.22 16.72 -19.78
C THR A 86 -4.40 16.13 -18.66
N ILE A 87 -3.24 15.53 -18.96
CA ILE A 87 -2.45 14.81 -17.96
C ILE A 87 -1.90 15.78 -16.91
N ASP A 88 -2.42 15.64 -15.70
CA ASP A 88 -1.89 16.21 -14.48
C ASP A 88 -1.28 15.08 -13.65
N VAL A 89 0.05 14.98 -13.67
CA VAL A 89 0.79 13.91 -12.97
C VAL A 89 0.63 14.01 -11.45
N GLU A 90 0.46 15.23 -10.91
CA GLU A 90 0.28 15.43 -9.48
C GLU A 90 -1.11 14.93 -9.05
N GLU A 91 -2.15 15.30 -9.80
CA GLU A 91 -3.51 14.82 -9.55
C GLU A 91 -3.62 13.30 -9.73
N LEU A 92 -3.01 12.74 -10.77
CA LEU A 92 -2.92 11.30 -10.96
C LEU A 92 -2.29 10.63 -9.74
N GLY A 93 -1.14 11.16 -9.29
CA GLY A 93 -0.45 10.69 -8.09
C GLY A 93 -1.32 10.79 -6.84
N ARG A 94 -2.11 11.86 -6.72
CA ARG A 94 -3.05 12.07 -5.61
C ARG A 94 -4.17 11.01 -5.61
N GLN A 95 -4.77 10.72 -6.76
CA GLN A 95 -5.83 9.71 -6.90
C GLN A 95 -5.34 8.30 -6.49
N LEU A 96 -4.12 7.94 -6.88
CA LEU A 96 -3.47 6.71 -6.41
C LEU A 96 -3.21 6.76 -4.90
N ALA A 97 -2.67 7.87 -4.41
CA ALA A 97 -2.30 8.04 -3.01
C ALA A 97 -3.47 7.88 -2.04
N ILE A 98 -4.69 8.30 -2.41
CA ILE A 98 -5.89 8.14 -1.57
C ILE A 98 -6.11 6.67 -1.20
N ALA A 99 -6.14 5.79 -2.21
CA ALA A 99 -6.39 4.38 -1.97
C ALA A 99 -5.26 3.70 -1.19
N PHE A 100 -4.00 4.02 -1.50
CA PHE A 100 -2.86 3.44 -0.81
C PHE A 100 -2.71 3.96 0.62
N ALA A 101 -3.03 5.23 0.90
CA ALA A 101 -3.01 5.78 2.25
C ALA A 101 -4.03 5.06 3.15
N LYS A 102 -5.26 4.88 2.66
CA LYS A 102 -6.33 4.15 3.38
C LYS A 102 -5.94 2.69 3.66
N ARG A 103 -5.36 2.00 2.67
CA ARG A 103 -4.86 0.62 2.84
C ARG A 103 -3.74 0.55 3.86
N THR A 104 -2.74 1.43 3.75
CA THR A 104 -1.61 1.47 4.68
C THR A 104 -2.11 1.71 6.10
N ARG A 105 -3.01 2.70 6.30
CA ARG A 105 -3.62 2.99 7.60
C ARG A 105 -4.32 1.78 8.19
N ALA A 106 -5.11 1.04 7.39
CA ALA A 106 -5.85 -0.12 7.90
C ALA A 106 -4.89 -1.16 8.52
N TYR A 107 -3.75 -1.43 7.88
CA TYR A 107 -2.77 -2.39 8.40
C TYR A 107 -1.99 -1.90 9.62
N ALA A 108 -1.96 -0.58 9.89
CA ALA A 108 -1.29 -0.03 11.07
C ALA A 108 -1.96 -0.49 12.38
N SER A 109 -3.27 -0.80 12.36
CA SER A 109 -4.01 -1.27 13.54
C SER A 109 -4.62 -2.67 13.41
N ALA A 110 -4.68 -3.25 12.19
CA ALA A 110 -5.41 -4.49 11.92
C ALA A 110 -5.08 -5.65 12.87
N ALA A 111 -3.81 -5.87 13.21
CA ALA A 111 -3.44 -6.98 14.09
C ALA A 111 -4.01 -6.83 15.52
N LEU A 112 -4.16 -5.61 16.01
CA LEU A 112 -4.82 -5.31 17.29
C LEU A 112 -6.33 -5.44 17.16
N ASP A 113 -6.91 -4.81 16.14
CA ASP A 113 -8.36 -4.77 15.89
C ASP A 113 -8.95 -6.17 15.69
N ASP A 114 -8.20 -7.05 15.00
CA ASP A 114 -8.60 -8.42 14.70
C ASP A 114 -8.17 -9.43 15.79
N GLY A 115 -7.47 -9.00 16.84
CA GLY A 115 -6.93 -9.90 17.87
C GLY A 115 -5.90 -10.91 17.34
N ALA A 116 -5.12 -10.51 16.33
CA ALA A 116 -4.20 -11.36 15.57
C ALA A 116 -2.72 -11.21 15.97
N ILE A 117 -2.40 -10.53 17.07
CA ILE A 117 -1.05 -10.49 17.64
C ILE A 117 -0.57 -11.90 18.02
N GLY A 118 0.69 -12.21 17.73
CA GLY A 118 1.29 -13.53 17.95
C GLY A 118 0.81 -14.59 16.96
N THR A 119 0.17 -14.19 15.86
CA THR A 119 -0.32 -15.11 14.82
C THR A 119 0.36 -14.88 13.46
N PRO A 120 0.48 -15.92 12.62
CA PRO A 120 0.97 -15.76 11.25
C PRO A 120 0.15 -14.74 10.43
N SER A 121 -1.17 -14.69 10.65
CA SER A 121 -2.07 -13.78 9.94
C SER A 121 -1.79 -12.31 10.30
N GLY A 122 -1.62 -12.02 11.59
CA GLY A 122 -1.27 -10.67 12.06
C GLY A 122 0.07 -10.21 11.50
N TYR A 123 1.10 -11.07 11.57
CA TYR A 123 2.42 -10.74 11.03
C TYR A 123 2.39 -10.53 9.51
N LYS A 124 1.67 -11.39 8.77
CA LYS A 124 1.45 -11.21 7.33
C LYS A 124 0.78 -9.87 7.02
N GLY A 125 -0.21 -9.45 7.81
CA GLY A 125 -0.86 -8.15 7.69
C GLY A 125 0.11 -6.98 7.96
N ALA A 126 0.91 -7.04 9.03
CA ALA A 126 1.89 -6.02 9.35
C ALA A 126 2.95 -5.85 8.23
N ILE A 127 3.42 -6.95 7.64
CA ILE A 127 4.35 -6.94 6.50
C ILE A 127 3.69 -6.39 5.22
N GLU A 128 2.42 -6.71 4.97
CA GLU A 128 1.67 -6.13 3.85
C GLU A 128 1.58 -4.60 4.00
N GLY A 129 1.19 -4.12 5.19
CA GLY A 129 1.15 -2.69 5.52
C GLY A 129 2.50 -1.99 5.35
N ARG A 130 3.58 -2.61 5.82
CA ARG A 130 4.96 -2.12 5.64
C ARG A 130 5.31 -1.90 4.17
N THR A 131 4.87 -2.83 3.33
CA THR A 131 5.16 -2.77 1.90
C THR A 131 4.33 -1.68 1.21
N TYR A 132 3.09 -1.46 1.65
CA TYR A 132 2.30 -0.30 1.22
C TYR A 132 2.84 1.03 1.73
N LEU A 133 3.39 1.10 2.96
CA LEU A 133 4.04 2.32 3.46
C LEU A 133 5.10 2.80 2.47
N ALA A 134 5.88 1.89 1.89
CA ALA A 134 6.93 2.25 0.94
C ALA A 134 6.40 2.87 -0.39
N LEU A 135 5.10 2.75 -0.70
CA LEU A 135 4.45 3.44 -1.81
C LEU A 135 4.12 4.90 -1.45
N VAL A 136 3.58 5.12 -0.26
CA VAL A 136 3.08 6.44 0.16
C VAL A 136 4.13 7.30 0.84
N LEU A 137 5.17 6.70 1.43
CA LEU A 137 6.18 7.38 2.24
C LEU A 137 6.84 8.57 1.53
N PRO A 138 7.24 8.50 0.24
CA PRO A 138 7.82 9.66 -0.44
C PRO A 138 6.86 10.87 -0.49
N ALA A 139 5.56 10.63 -0.66
CA ALA A 139 4.56 11.68 -0.66
C ALA A 139 4.21 12.15 0.76
N MET A 140 4.19 11.24 1.73
CA MET A 140 4.04 11.58 3.15
C MET A 140 5.15 12.53 3.62
N VAL A 141 6.41 12.23 3.30
CA VAL A 141 7.56 13.06 3.68
C VAL A 141 7.47 14.45 3.05
N ARG A 142 7.05 14.54 1.77
CA ARG A 142 6.82 15.85 1.13
C ARG A 142 5.72 16.65 1.81
N ALA A 143 4.64 15.99 2.26
CA ALA A 143 3.49 16.65 2.85
C ALA A 143 3.66 16.99 4.34
N LEU A 144 4.43 16.19 5.09
CA LEU A 144 4.49 16.22 6.56
C LEU A 144 5.91 16.39 7.12
N GLY A 145 6.94 16.51 6.28
CA GLY A 145 8.32 16.67 6.73
C GLY A 145 8.51 17.88 7.63
N ASP A 146 7.88 19.02 7.29
CA ASP A 146 7.90 20.24 8.11
C ASP A 146 7.16 20.07 9.45
N ALA A 147 6.23 19.11 9.54
CA ALA A 147 5.55 18.73 10.78
C ALA A 147 6.36 17.73 11.62
N GLY A 148 7.57 17.35 11.18
CA GLY A 148 8.48 16.47 11.90
C GLY A 148 8.38 14.99 11.52
N LEU A 149 7.66 14.62 10.45
CA LEU A 149 7.69 13.25 9.96
C LEU A 149 9.09 12.92 9.43
N ASP A 150 9.78 11.99 10.10
CA ASP A 150 11.04 11.44 9.63
C ASP A 150 10.82 10.09 8.93
N ALA A 151 11.38 9.95 7.73
CA ALA A 151 11.19 8.78 6.88
C ALA A 151 11.80 7.51 7.49
N ALA A 152 12.98 7.63 8.10
CA ALA A 152 13.67 6.48 8.68
C ALA A 152 12.99 6.05 9.98
N ALA A 153 12.52 7.02 10.79
CA ALA A 153 11.81 6.76 12.04
C ALA A 153 10.51 6.01 11.79
N ILE A 154 9.63 6.48 10.88
CA ILE A 154 8.36 5.77 10.62
C ILE A 154 8.57 4.37 10.03
N GLN A 155 9.64 4.17 9.23
CA GLN A 155 10.02 2.84 8.75
C GLN A 155 10.49 1.94 9.89
N ALA A 156 11.31 2.46 10.79
CA ALA A 156 11.76 1.73 11.98
C ALA A 156 10.57 1.40 12.91
N SER A 157 9.66 2.33 13.16
CA SER A 157 8.44 2.09 13.95
C SER A 157 7.58 1.00 13.32
N TRP A 158 7.51 0.92 11.98
CA TRP A 158 6.79 -0.17 11.31
C TRP A 158 7.50 -1.52 11.45
N ASP A 159 8.83 -1.54 11.33
CA ASP A 159 9.62 -2.76 11.48
C ASP A 159 9.50 -3.31 12.92
N ASP A 160 9.58 -2.42 13.92
CA ASP A 160 9.34 -2.74 15.32
C ASP A 160 7.89 -3.24 15.54
N TYR A 161 6.91 -2.62 14.89
CA TYR A 161 5.50 -3.03 15.01
C TYR A 161 5.30 -4.44 14.46
N ALA A 162 5.85 -4.72 13.28
CA ALA A 162 5.76 -6.04 12.66
C ALA A 162 6.44 -7.10 13.54
N ASP A 163 7.56 -6.78 14.18
CA ASP A 163 8.21 -7.70 15.11
C ASP A 163 7.39 -7.93 16.38
N ALA A 164 6.85 -6.86 16.99
CA ALA A 164 5.98 -6.97 18.16
C ALA A 164 4.70 -7.78 17.86
N VAL A 165 4.10 -7.59 16.67
CA VAL A 165 2.97 -8.40 16.19
C VAL A 165 3.38 -9.87 15.99
N ARG A 166 4.61 -10.13 15.52
CA ARG A 166 5.12 -11.48 15.27
C ARG A 166 5.35 -12.25 16.56
N THR A 167 6.03 -11.64 17.52
CA THR A 167 6.38 -12.29 18.80
C THR A 167 5.17 -12.39 19.72
N GLY A 168 4.34 -11.35 19.77
CA GLY A 168 3.21 -11.25 20.68
C GLY A 168 3.60 -11.16 22.16
N ASP A 169 4.87 -10.90 22.44
CA ASP A 169 5.42 -10.86 23.81
C ASP A 169 5.16 -9.51 24.51
N ASP A 170 4.85 -8.45 23.77
CA ASP A 170 4.65 -7.10 24.29
C ASP A 170 3.52 -6.36 23.53
N ILE A 171 2.29 -6.57 23.99
CA ILE A 171 1.07 -5.98 23.40
C ILE A 171 1.03 -4.46 23.63
N ASP A 172 1.57 -3.98 24.75
CA ASP A 172 1.60 -2.55 25.06
C ASP A 172 2.53 -1.81 24.08
N ARG A 173 3.69 -2.40 23.78
CA ARG A 173 4.60 -1.88 22.74
C ARG A 173 3.95 -1.92 21.35
N ALA A 174 3.28 -3.01 20.98
CA ALA A 174 2.58 -3.11 19.71
C ALA A 174 1.48 -2.04 19.58
N SER A 175 0.76 -1.76 20.68
CA SER A 175 -0.29 -0.74 20.74
C SER A 175 0.29 0.67 20.58
N ALA A 176 1.36 1.01 21.31
CA ALA A 176 2.01 2.31 21.20
C ALA A 176 2.57 2.58 19.79
N LEU A 177 3.16 1.56 19.16
CA LEU A 177 3.65 1.67 17.78
C LEU A 177 2.51 1.84 16.77
N SER A 178 1.43 1.07 16.93
CA SER A 178 0.21 1.23 16.12
C SER A 178 -0.34 2.65 16.20
N GLU A 179 -0.44 3.21 17.41
CA GLU A 179 -0.92 4.59 17.62
C GLU A 179 -0.05 5.62 16.89
N GLU A 180 1.28 5.50 16.98
CA GLU A 180 2.22 6.36 16.27
C GLU A 180 2.05 6.27 14.74
N LEU A 181 1.97 5.05 14.20
CA LEU A 181 1.79 4.81 12.77
C LEU A 181 0.44 5.38 12.29
N VAL A 182 -0.63 5.12 13.04
CA VAL A 182 -1.97 5.62 12.76
C VAL A 182 -1.99 7.15 12.78
N GLN A 183 -1.32 7.80 13.73
CA GLN A 183 -1.25 9.26 13.81
C GLN A 183 -0.69 9.87 12.51
N TRP A 184 0.47 9.38 12.04
CA TRP A 184 1.09 9.89 10.82
C TRP A 184 0.27 9.60 9.56
N LEU A 185 -0.33 8.41 9.48
CA LEU A 185 -1.17 8.04 8.34
C LEU A 185 -2.47 8.85 8.33
N CYS A 186 -3.08 9.12 9.49
CA CYS A 186 -4.23 10.01 9.58
C CYS A 186 -3.87 11.44 9.15
N ALA A 187 -2.72 11.95 9.61
CA ALA A 187 -2.24 13.27 9.20
C ALA A 187 -2.06 13.35 7.68
N TYR A 188 -1.49 12.30 7.06
CA TYR A 188 -1.32 12.25 5.61
C TYR A 188 -2.66 12.12 4.86
N GLN A 189 -3.58 11.32 5.37
CA GLN A 189 -4.93 11.23 4.79
C GLN A 189 -5.63 12.60 4.82
N ALA A 190 -5.45 13.39 5.87
CA ALA A 190 -5.99 14.75 5.94
C ALA A 190 -5.39 15.68 4.87
N THR A 191 -4.10 15.57 4.53
CA THR A 191 -3.50 16.37 3.44
C THR A 191 -4.03 15.99 2.06
N LEU A 192 -4.52 14.76 1.91
CA LEU A 192 -5.17 14.27 0.68
C LEU A 192 -6.65 14.67 0.58
N GLY A 193 -7.23 15.25 1.63
CA GLY A 193 -8.65 15.61 1.71
C GLY A 193 -9.58 14.43 2.01
N ILE A 194 -9.07 13.33 2.56
CA ILE A 194 -9.85 12.13 2.88
C ILE A 194 -10.78 12.40 4.07
N ALA A 195 -12.06 12.05 3.93
CA ALA A 195 -13.09 12.45 4.88
C ALA A 195 -12.94 11.83 6.28
N ALA A 196 -12.50 10.57 6.36
CA ALA A 196 -12.37 9.85 7.62
C ALA A 196 -11.12 8.96 7.64
N CYS A 197 -10.27 9.10 8.66
CA CYS A 197 -9.03 8.33 8.75
C CYS A 197 -9.27 6.81 8.84
N THR A 198 -10.33 6.37 9.50
CA THR A 198 -10.72 4.95 9.68
C THR A 198 -11.62 4.43 8.56
N GLY A 199 -12.05 5.31 7.65
CA GLY A 199 -13.02 5.01 6.62
C GLY A 199 -12.47 4.02 5.58
N SER A 200 -13.24 2.97 5.35
CA SER A 200 -13.00 2.02 4.28
C SER A 200 -13.81 2.38 3.03
N ASP A 201 -14.86 3.17 3.16
CA ASP A 201 -15.78 3.48 2.07
C ASP A 201 -15.11 4.28 0.95
N ASP A 202 -15.71 4.34 -0.23
CA ASP A 202 -15.19 5.18 -1.31
C ASP A 202 -15.23 6.66 -0.91
N GLU A 203 -14.20 7.41 -1.29
CA GLU A 203 -14.28 8.88 -1.24
C GLU A 203 -15.35 9.36 -2.23
N PRO A 204 -16.12 10.41 -1.90
CA PRO A 204 -17.07 10.99 -2.84
C PRO A 204 -16.32 11.52 -4.07
N SER A 205 -16.98 11.52 -5.22
CA SER A 205 -16.49 12.27 -6.38
C SER A 205 -16.38 13.75 -5.99
N ALA A 206 -15.18 14.32 -6.10
CA ALA A 206 -14.94 15.74 -5.89
C ALA A 206 -15.65 16.59 -6.96
#